data_AF-A0A7J9BJ48-F1
#
_entry.id   AF-A0A7J9BJ48-F1
#
_cell.length_a   1.000
_cell.length_b   1.000
_cell.length_c   1.000
_cell.angle_alpha   90.00
_cell.angle_beta   90.00
_cell.angle_gamma   90.00
#
_symmetry.space_group_name_H-M   'P 1'
#
loop_
_entity.id
_entity.type
_entity.pdbx_description
1 polymer ?
#
loop_
_entity_poly.entity_id
_entity_poly.type
_entity_poly.pdbx_seq_one_letter_code
_entity_poly.pdbx_strand_id
1 'polypeptide(L)'
;MLSGQIADGLATIFFGELIDRFGHFKIWHGAGAILVAVSFSSVFGGCIPCKLLSSFSTIVETVSYSTFAAIFNVGWAATQVHGELHHSQFNKQSSTGKLSKCLYNGQLLSPIDFLYGIAFIVFEVIRAETRADIENQAVTKNFKSLLCRSKTGIHGNIHARISWTYWFLKILYYQVAIVYMLTRLVLNVSQAYLAFYVIDDLQMAQSSKALVPAIIYICSFVVSILLQEIAWNEQSLKAYYTAGGILWIFCGISIILLPRSMSLFVYAISIFIGIANALMTVAAVSMQNVLIGQDLNGCAFVCGSLSFLDKISCGLTLFVLQSFHSKFTVIYELLES
;
A
#
# COMPACT_ATOMS: atom_id res chain seq x y z
N MET A 1 10.98 -5.24 -9.45
CA MET A 1 10.57 -4.49 -8.23
C MET A 1 10.87 -3.00 -8.33
N LEU A 2 12.10 -2.57 -8.66
CA LEU A 2 12.47 -1.16 -8.73
C LEU A 2 11.63 -0.32 -9.72
N SER A 3 11.40 -0.84 -10.94
CA SER A 3 10.52 -0.20 -11.94
C SER A 3 9.12 0.13 -11.39
N GLY A 4 8.56 -0.75 -10.55
CA GLY A 4 7.24 -0.57 -9.97
C GLY A 4 7.22 0.54 -8.92
N GLN A 5 8.22 0.55 -8.03
CA GLN A 5 8.35 1.58 -6.98
C GLN A 5 8.57 2.98 -7.56
N ILE A 6 9.37 3.09 -8.63
CA ILE A 6 9.58 4.37 -9.33
C ILE A 6 8.29 4.83 -10.00
N ALA A 7 7.59 3.92 -10.69
CA ALA A 7 6.32 4.23 -11.34
C ALA A 7 5.25 4.64 -10.31
N ASP A 8 5.14 3.94 -9.19
CA ASP A 8 4.23 4.25 -8.08
C ASP A 8 4.52 5.66 -7.53
N GLY A 9 5.77 5.92 -7.12
CA GLY A 9 6.14 7.21 -6.55
C GLY A 9 5.90 8.38 -7.52
N LEU A 10 6.28 8.26 -8.78
CA LEU A 10 6.02 9.34 -9.75
C LEU A 10 4.52 9.55 -9.97
N ALA A 11 3.75 8.46 -10.00
CA ALA A 11 2.31 8.52 -10.15
C ALA A 11 1.62 9.15 -8.93
N THR A 12 2.08 8.91 -7.69
CA THR A 12 1.44 9.50 -6.49
C THR A 12 1.55 11.03 -6.48
N ILE A 13 2.69 11.61 -6.82
CA ILE A 13 2.83 13.07 -6.99
C ILE A 13 1.96 13.57 -8.15
N PHE A 14 2.02 12.89 -9.30
CA PHE A 14 1.31 13.33 -10.50
C PHE A 14 -0.20 13.32 -10.29
N PHE A 15 -0.76 12.24 -9.74
CA PHE A 15 -2.18 12.18 -9.40
C PHE A 15 -2.53 13.14 -8.27
N GLY A 16 -1.65 13.39 -7.30
CA GLY A 16 -1.81 14.47 -6.31
C GLY A 16 -2.09 15.82 -6.97
N GLU A 17 -1.34 16.19 -8.01
CA GLU A 17 -1.56 17.43 -8.77
C GLU A 17 -2.85 17.43 -9.56
N LEU A 18 -3.09 16.35 -10.30
CA LEU A 18 -4.24 16.27 -11.17
C LEU A 18 -5.53 16.29 -10.36
N ILE A 19 -5.53 15.63 -9.20
CA ILE A 19 -6.65 15.61 -8.28
C ILE A 19 -6.89 17.01 -7.71
N ASP A 20 -5.85 17.72 -7.26
CA ASP A 20 -6.00 19.09 -6.77
C ASP A 20 -6.40 20.09 -7.89
N ARG A 21 -5.98 19.84 -9.14
CA ARG A 21 -6.24 20.73 -10.29
C ARG A 21 -7.61 20.52 -10.92
N PHE A 22 -8.02 19.27 -11.09
CA PHE A 22 -9.22 18.91 -11.85
C PHE A 22 -10.35 18.39 -10.96
N GLY A 23 -10.10 18.06 -9.69
CA GLY A 23 -11.10 17.47 -8.81
C GLY A 23 -11.56 16.10 -9.32
N HIS A 24 -12.86 15.80 -9.16
CA HIS A 24 -13.49 14.55 -9.63
C HIS A 24 -12.87 13.25 -9.10
N PHE A 25 -12.60 13.20 -7.80
CA PHE A 25 -11.92 12.10 -7.10
C PHE A 25 -12.43 10.68 -7.40
N LYS A 26 -13.74 10.51 -7.55
CA LYS A 26 -14.36 9.20 -7.87
C LYS A 26 -13.95 8.68 -9.25
N ILE A 27 -13.72 9.57 -10.22
CA ILE A 27 -13.30 9.20 -11.57
C ILE A 27 -11.86 8.69 -11.54
N TRP A 28 -10.95 9.39 -10.84
CA TRP A 28 -9.57 8.97 -10.67
C TRP A 28 -9.46 7.61 -9.98
N HIS A 29 -10.23 7.39 -8.92
CA HIS A 29 -10.27 6.10 -8.22
C HIS A 29 -10.82 4.98 -9.12
N GLY A 30 -11.92 5.22 -9.83
CA GLY A 30 -12.49 4.24 -10.76
C GLY A 30 -11.54 3.89 -11.91
N ALA A 31 -10.88 4.88 -12.48
CA ALA A 31 -9.87 4.69 -13.52
C ALA A 31 -8.67 3.88 -13.02
N GLY A 32 -8.16 4.20 -11.82
CA GLY A 32 -7.08 3.44 -11.18
C GLY A 32 -7.45 1.98 -10.93
N ALA A 33 -8.66 1.72 -10.41
CA ALA A 33 -9.15 0.37 -10.15
C ALA A 33 -9.28 -0.47 -11.44
N ILE A 34 -9.75 0.12 -12.53
CA ILE A 34 -9.81 -0.55 -13.85
C ILE A 34 -8.40 -0.90 -14.33
N LEU A 35 -7.46 0.04 -14.19
CA LEU A 35 -6.08 -0.13 -14.63
C LEU A 35 -5.35 -1.23 -13.84
N VAL A 36 -5.59 -1.30 -12.53
CA VAL A 36 -5.15 -2.41 -11.65
C VAL A 36 -5.75 -3.74 -12.10
N ALA A 37 -7.07 -3.81 -12.30
CA ALA A 37 -7.74 -5.05 -12.70
C ALA A 37 -7.22 -5.60 -14.04
N VAL A 38 -7.04 -4.72 -15.04
CA VAL A 38 -6.52 -5.10 -16.37
C VAL A 38 -5.08 -5.58 -16.30
N SER A 39 -4.24 -4.90 -15.53
CA SER A 39 -2.82 -5.25 -15.42
C SER A 39 -2.57 -6.49 -14.55
N PHE A 40 -3.42 -6.76 -13.56
CA PHE A 40 -3.31 -7.91 -12.67
C PHE A 40 -3.23 -9.25 -13.43
N SER A 41 -4.09 -9.44 -14.43
CA SER A 41 -4.09 -10.64 -15.27
C SER A 41 -2.78 -10.84 -16.05
N SER A 42 -2.10 -9.78 -16.47
CA SER A 42 -0.80 -9.88 -17.15
C SER A 42 0.37 -10.07 -16.19
N VAL A 43 0.28 -9.55 -14.96
CA VAL A 43 1.34 -9.70 -13.95
C VAL A 43 1.38 -11.14 -13.42
N PHE A 44 0.21 -11.75 -13.19
CA PHE A 44 0.11 -13.08 -12.58
C PHE A 44 -0.34 -14.21 -13.52
N GLY A 45 -0.98 -13.89 -14.66
CA GLY A 45 -1.50 -14.87 -15.64
C GLY A 45 -0.53 -15.21 -16.79
N GLY A 46 0.73 -14.80 -16.70
CA GLY A 46 1.77 -15.03 -17.72
C GLY A 46 1.89 -13.90 -18.75
N CYS A 47 2.93 -13.93 -19.58
CA CYS A 47 3.21 -12.88 -20.56
C CYS A 47 2.21 -12.89 -21.74
N ILE A 48 1.13 -12.11 -21.63
CA ILE A 48 0.12 -11.93 -22.69
C ILE A 48 0.75 -11.40 -24.01
N PRO A 49 1.64 -10.38 -23.99
CA PRO A 49 2.29 -9.91 -25.22
C PRO A 49 3.17 -10.97 -25.88
N CYS A 50 3.83 -11.84 -25.11
CA CYS A 50 4.66 -12.91 -25.65
C CYS A 50 3.81 -13.92 -26.44
N LYS A 51 2.60 -14.22 -25.93
CA LYS A 51 1.63 -15.08 -26.62
C LYS A 51 1.09 -14.43 -27.89
N LEU A 52 0.82 -13.12 -27.87
CA LEU A 52 0.30 -12.39 -29.02
C LEU A 52 1.35 -12.20 -30.13
N LEU A 53 2.60 -11.95 -29.76
CA LEU A 53 3.72 -11.73 -30.69
C LEU A 53 4.43 -13.02 -31.11
N SER A 54 4.02 -14.18 -30.58
CA SER A 54 4.69 -15.48 -30.77
C SER A 54 6.22 -15.41 -30.55
N SER A 55 6.65 -14.53 -29.64
CA SER A 55 8.06 -14.28 -29.36
C SER A 55 8.29 -14.36 -27.86
N PHE A 56 9.00 -15.42 -27.46
CA PHE A 56 9.33 -15.73 -26.07
C PHE A 56 10.78 -15.37 -25.74
N SER A 57 11.29 -14.28 -26.32
CA SER A 57 12.60 -13.76 -25.96
C SER A 57 12.58 -13.17 -24.54
N THR A 58 13.64 -13.41 -23.77
CA THR A 58 13.82 -12.87 -22.40
C THR A 58 13.64 -11.35 -22.34
N ILE A 59 14.01 -10.64 -23.40
CA ILE A 59 13.83 -9.18 -23.51
C ILE A 59 12.35 -8.82 -23.59
N VAL A 60 11.59 -9.51 -24.45
CA VAL A 60 10.15 -9.27 -24.64
C VAL A 60 9.38 -9.59 -23.36
N GLU A 61 9.75 -10.68 -22.69
CA GLU A 61 9.18 -11.08 -21.41
C GLU A 61 9.48 -10.06 -20.31
N THR A 62 10.74 -9.63 -20.18
CA THR A 62 11.15 -8.63 -19.18
C THR A 62 10.47 -7.29 -19.40
N VAL A 63 10.41 -6.81 -20.65
CA VAL A 63 9.73 -5.55 -21.01
C VAL A 63 8.24 -5.65 -20.74
N SER A 64 7.61 -6.77 -21.09
CA SER A 64 6.19 -7.00 -20.85
C SER A 64 5.88 -6.96 -19.35
N TYR A 65 6.54 -7.78 -18.53
CA TYR A 65 6.29 -7.80 -17.09
C TYR A 65 6.61 -6.46 -16.42
N SER A 66 7.69 -5.79 -16.81
CA SER A 66 8.03 -4.47 -16.28
C SER A 66 6.97 -3.42 -16.63
N THR A 67 6.45 -3.45 -17.86
CA THR A 67 5.40 -2.52 -18.31
C THR A 67 4.10 -2.75 -17.58
N PHE A 68 3.61 -3.99 -17.49
CA PHE A 68 2.38 -4.29 -16.76
C PHE A 68 2.51 -4.05 -15.26
N ALA A 69 3.68 -4.32 -14.67
CA ALA A 69 3.96 -3.96 -13.29
C ALA A 69 3.95 -2.42 -13.10
N ALA A 70 4.51 -1.65 -14.02
CA ALA A 70 4.46 -0.19 -13.95
C ALA A 70 3.01 0.32 -14.06
N ILE A 71 2.23 -0.19 -15.02
CA ILE A 71 0.80 0.13 -15.16
C ILE A 71 0.07 -0.19 -13.86
N PHE A 72 0.23 -1.40 -13.32
CA PHE A 72 -0.39 -1.80 -12.05
C PHE A 72 -0.11 -0.78 -10.93
N ASN A 73 1.15 -0.37 -10.78
CA ASN A 73 1.57 0.60 -9.75
C ASN A 73 1.03 2.02 -10.01
N VAL A 74 0.90 2.44 -11.27
CA VAL A 74 0.24 3.72 -11.62
C VAL A 74 -1.24 3.68 -11.22
N GLY A 75 -1.94 2.57 -11.48
CA GLY A 75 -3.33 2.39 -11.09
C GLY A 75 -3.49 2.38 -9.57
N TRP A 76 -2.56 1.72 -8.88
CA TRP A 76 -2.46 1.71 -7.43
C TRP A 76 -2.34 3.13 -6.86
N ALA A 77 -1.38 3.91 -7.35
CA ALA A 77 -1.16 5.29 -6.93
C ALA A 77 -2.42 6.16 -7.08
N ALA A 78 -3.12 6.04 -8.22
CA ALA A 78 -4.38 6.76 -8.47
C ALA A 78 -5.46 6.43 -7.43
N THR A 79 -5.58 5.17 -7.02
CA THR A 79 -6.53 4.76 -5.98
C THR A 79 -6.11 5.18 -4.58
N GLN A 80 -4.80 5.18 -4.29
CA GLN A 80 -4.23 5.47 -2.98
C GLN A 80 -4.37 6.95 -2.60
N VAL A 81 -3.98 7.87 -3.49
CA VAL A 81 -4.02 9.32 -3.23
C VAL A 81 -5.45 9.78 -2.92
N HIS A 82 -6.44 9.18 -3.57
CA HIS A 82 -7.85 9.44 -3.24
C HIS A 82 -8.21 9.01 -1.82
N GLY A 83 -7.80 7.82 -1.39
CA GLY A 83 -8.10 7.28 -0.05
C GLY A 83 -7.50 8.15 1.06
N GLU A 84 -6.25 8.56 0.90
CA GLU A 84 -5.55 9.44 1.86
C GLU A 84 -6.23 10.81 1.98
N LEU A 85 -6.69 11.37 0.86
CA LEU A 85 -7.43 12.62 0.84
C LEU A 85 -8.79 12.51 1.55
N HIS A 86 -9.52 11.41 1.30
CA HIS A 86 -10.81 11.17 1.91
C HIS A 86 -10.71 11.13 3.44
N HIS A 87 -9.63 10.56 3.98
CA HIS A 87 -9.34 10.57 5.42
C HIS A 87 -9.25 11.99 5.99
N SER A 88 -8.54 12.90 5.32
CA SER A 88 -8.42 14.30 5.74
C SER A 88 -9.76 15.04 5.68
N GLN A 89 -10.59 14.75 4.67
CA GLN A 89 -11.93 15.34 4.54
C GLN A 89 -12.91 14.83 5.62
N PHE A 90 -12.85 13.55 5.99
CA PHE A 90 -13.76 12.94 6.97
C PHE A 90 -13.48 13.38 8.41
N ASN A 91 -12.21 13.59 8.78
CA ASN A 91 -11.87 14.12 10.11
C ASN A 91 -12.47 15.52 10.36
N LYS A 92 -12.75 16.30 9.30
CA LYS A 92 -13.47 17.58 9.39
C LYS A 92 -14.95 17.40 9.79
N GLN A 93 -15.57 16.27 9.45
CA GLN A 93 -17.01 16.03 9.60
C GLN A 93 -17.37 15.12 10.80
N SER A 94 -16.36 14.59 11.49
CA SER A 94 -16.48 13.75 12.70
C SER A 94 -17.02 14.49 13.94
N SER A 95 -17.57 15.71 13.80
CA SER A 95 -18.38 16.34 14.85
C SER A 95 -19.85 15.90 14.83
N THR A 96 -20.34 15.14 13.83
CA THR A 96 -21.82 14.93 13.69
C THR A 96 -22.32 13.55 13.21
N GLY A 97 -21.61 12.43 13.40
CA GLY A 97 -22.28 11.14 13.13
C GLY A 97 -21.49 9.86 13.36
N LYS A 98 -22.06 8.94 14.16
CA LYS A 98 -21.53 7.59 14.43
C LYS A 98 -21.69 6.61 13.26
N LEU A 99 -22.60 6.86 12.30
CA LEU A 99 -22.98 5.89 11.25
C LEU A 99 -22.05 5.90 10.01
N SER A 100 -21.23 6.93 9.81
CA SER A 100 -20.22 6.97 8.72
C SER A 100 -18.90 6.27 9.07
N LYS A 101 -18.73 5.85 10.33
CA LYS A 101 -17.51 5.16 10.82
C LYS A 101 -17.35 3.74 10.27
N CYS A 102 -18.47 3.02 10.03
CA CYS A 102 -18.44 1.65 9.52
C CYS A 102 -18.14 1.54 8.01
N LEU A 103 -18.43 2.56 7.19
CA LEU A 103 -18.26 2.48 5.73
C LEU A 103 -16.81 2.71 5.26
N TYR A 104 -15.93 3.14 6.16
CA TYR A 104 -14.52 3.43 5.91
C TYR A 104 -13.57 2.37 6.52
N ASN A 105 -14.11 1.28 7.08
CA ASN A 105 -13.38 0.11 7.58
C ASN A 105 -12.72 -0.74 6.47
N GLY A 106 -12.50 -0.19 5.28
CA GLY A 106 -11.73 -0.84 4.22
C GLY A 106 -10.35 -0.22 4.05
N GLN A 107 -10.25 1.09 3.91
CA GLN A 107 -9.18 1.64 3.06
C GLN A 107 -7.80 1.85 3.69
N LEU A 108 -7.61 1.56 4.99
CA LEU A 108 -6.24 1.43 5.53
C LEU A 108 -5.58 0.09 5.18
N LEU A 109 -6.33 -0.88 4.62
CA LEU A 109 -5.88 -2.20 4.16
C LEU A 109 -6.54 -2.70 2.84
N SER A 110 -7.62 -2.08 2.35
CA SER A 110 -8.56 -2.70 1.39
C SER A 110 -8.36 -2.47 -0.11
N PRO A 111 -7.17 -2.13 -0.62
CA PRO A 111 -6.92 -2.52 -2.00
C PRO A 111 -5.86 -3.63 -2.09
N ILE A 112 -5.22 -4.05 -0.98
CA ILE A 112 -4.39 -5.27 -0.98
C ILE A 112 -5.24 -6.46 -0.52
N ASP A 113 -5.83 -6.45 0.68
CA ASP A 113 -6.50 -7.65 1.21
C ASP A 113 -7.84 -7.97 0.53
N PHE A 114 -8.57 -6.96 0.04
CA PHE A 114 -9.80 -7.18 -0.72
C PHE A 114 -9.51 -7.69 -2.14
N LEU A 115 -8.45 -7.21 -2.79
CA LEU A 115 -8.06 -7.67 -4.14
C LEU A 115 -7.33 -9.02 -4.09
N TYR A 116 -6.49 -9.29 -3.09
CA TYR A 116 -5.87 -10.61 -2.90
C TYR A 116 -6.87 -11.63 -2.37
N GLY A 117 -7.84 -11.25 -1.53
CA GLY A 117 -8.95 -12.13 -1.11
C GLY A 117 -9.87 -12.48 -2.28
N ILE A 118 -10.20 -11.53 -3.15
CA ILE A 118 -10.94 -11.80 -4.39
C ILE A 118 -10.10 -12.65 -5.35
N ALA A 119 -8.80 -12.35 -5.53
CA ALA A 119 -7.93 -13.18 -6.35
C ALA A 119 -7.81 -14.61 -5.80
N PHE A 120 -7.67 -14.78 -4.48
CA PHE A 120 -7.61 -16.10 -3.82
C PHE A 120 -8.92 -16.87 -4.00
N ILE A 121 -10.08 -16.24 -3.83
CA ILE A 121 -11.39 -16.85 -4.11
C ILE A 121 -11.53 -17.19 -5.60
N VAL A 122 -11.10 -16.31 -6.50
CA VAL A 122 -11.10 -16.54 -7.95
C VAL A 122 -10.16 -17.70 -8.31
N PHE A 123 -9.01 -17.85 -7.66
CA PHE A 123 -8.05 -18.94 -7.93
C PHE A 123 -8.39 -20.27 -7.22
N GLU A 124 -9.06 -20.28 -6.07
CA GLU A 124 -9.54 -21.52 -5.42
C GLU A 124 -10.84 -22.04 -6.03
N VAL A 125 -11.78 -21.14 -6.38
CA VAL A 125 -13.07 -21.53 -6.99
C VAL A 125 -12.89 -21.96 -8.44
N ILE A 126 -11.89 -21.40 -9.14
CA ILE A 126 -11.55 -21.77 -10.52
C ILE A 126 -10.39 -22.77 -10.51
N ARG A 127 -10.65 -23.98 -10.03
CA ARG A 127 -9.85 -25.14 -10.44
C ARG A 127 -10.20 -25.44 -11.89
N ALA A 128 -9.54 -24.75 -12.81
CA ALA A 128 -9.75 -24.91 -14.25
C ALA A 128 -9.21 -26.26 -14.73
N GLU A 129 -10.04 -27.31 -14.65
CA GLU A 129 -10.04 -28.30 -15.72
C GLU A 129 -10.81 -27.70 -16.90
N THR A 130 -10.12 -27.58 -18.02
CA THR A 130 -10.60 -27.26 -19.38
C THR A 130 -10.53 -25.79 -19.84
N ARG A 131 -9.89 -25.65 -21.03
CA ARG A 131 -9.42 -24.43 -21.69
C ARG A 131 -10.53 -23.66 -22.45
N ALA A 132 -11.81 -23.87 -22.11
CA ALA A 132 -12.95 -23.37 -22.88
C ALA A 132 -13.80 -22.30 -22.14
N ASP A 133 -13.61 -22.09 -20.84
CA ASP A 133 -14.38 -21.10 -20.06
C ASP A 133 -13.73 -19.71 -19.98
N ILE A 134 -12.50 -19.54 -20.46
CA ILE A 134 -11.74 -18.28 -20.35
C ILE A 134 -12.21 -17.20 -21.34
N GLU A 135 -12.91 -17.56 -22.42
CA GLU A 135 -13.34 -16.58 -23.44
C GLU A 135 -14.71 -15.91 -23.17
N ASN A 136 -15.49 -16.37 -22.17
CA ASN A 136 -16.86 -15.86 -21.94
C ASN A 136 -17.09 -15.10 -20.64
N GLN A 137 -16.05 -14.75 -19.87
CA GLN A 137 -16.20 -13.89 -18.67
C GLN A 137 -15.38 -12.60 -18.70
N ALA A 138 -15.06 -12.11 -19.90
CA ALA A 138 -14.73 -10.71 -20.11
C ALA A 138 -15.93 -10.05 -20.81
N VAL A 139 -16.70 -9.24 -20.05
CA VAL A 139 -17.50 -8.08 -20.49
C VAL A 139 -18.69 -7.88 -19.53
N THR A 140 -18.51 -6.91 -18.64
CA THR A 140 -19.45 -5.81 -18.39
C THR A 140 -20.95 -6.14 -18.46
N LYS A 141 -21.54 -6.70 -17.40
CA LYS A 141 -22.95 -6.46 -17.06
C LYS A 141 -23.10 -6.44 -15.54
N ASN A 142 -23.17 -5.23 -14.99
CA ASN A 142 -23.60 -4.81 -13.64
C ASN A 142 -22.63 -3.89 -12.86
N PHE A 143 -21.60 -3.32 -13.49
CA PHE A 143 -20.87 -2.20 -12.87
C PHE A 143 -21.55 -0.82 -13.07
N LYS A 144 -22.63 -0.76 -13.87
CA LYS A 144 -23.41 0.46 -14.10
C LYS A 144 -24.31 0.84 -12.91
N SER A 145 -24.61 -0.08 -11.99
CA SER A 145 -25.50 0.21 -10.86
C SER A 145 -24.78 0.86 -9.67
N LEU A 146 -23.45 0.68 -9.52
CA LEU A 146 -22.69 1.27 -8.42
C LEU A 146 -22.10 2.66 -8.78
N LEU A 147 -21.89 2.94 -10.07
CA LEU A 147 -21.38 4.23 -10.57
C LEU A 147 -22.43 5.34 -10.72
N CYS A 148 -23.73 5.01 -10.61
CA CYS A 148 -24.84 5.95 -10.83
C CYS A 148 -25.66 6.23 -9.57
N ARG A 149 -25.01 6.66 -8.48
CA ARG A 149 -25.71 7.40 -7.41
C ARG A 149 -24.85 8.52 -6.83
N SER A 150 -24.68 9.59 -7.60
CA SER A 150 -25.06 10.94 -7.19
C SER A 150 -24.69 11.94 -8.29
N LYS A 151 -25.66 12.31 -9.12
CA LYS A 151 -25.68 13.64 -9.73
C LYS A 151 -26.00 14.63 -8.61
N THR A 152 -24.97 15.20 -8.01
CA THR A 152 -25.09 16.49 -7.32
C THR A 152 -23.92 17.33 -7.80
N GLY A 153 -24.21 18.16 -8.80
CA GLY A 153 -23.29 19.20 -9.23
C GLY A 153 -23.05 20.13 -8.06
N ILE A 154 -21.81 20.20 -7.60
CA ILE A 154 -21.34 21.33 -6.83
C ILE A 154 -20.47 22.11 -7.80
N HIS A 155 -21.11 23.07 -8.46
CA HIS A 155 -20.43 24.18 -9.11
C HIS A 155 -19.86 25.05 -7.98
N GLY A 156 -18.67 24.67 -7.50
CA GLY A 156 -17.91 25.41 -6.49
C GLY A 156 -16.87 26.26 -7.18
N ASN A 157 -16.91 27.57 -6.90
CA ASN A 157 -15.97 28.59 -7.35
C ASN A 157 -14.51 28.11 -7.35
N ILE A 158 -13.73 28.61 -8.32
CA ILE A 158 -12.26 28.47 -8.37
C ILE A 158 -11.69 29.18 -7.13
N HIS A 159 -11.67 28.49 -5.99
CA HIS A 159 -11.05 28.98 -4.78
C HIS A 159 -9.54 29.05 -5.00
N ALA A 160 -8.92 30.14 -4.51
CA ALA A 160 -7.50 30.40 -4.62
C ALA A 160 -6.69 29.16 -4.19
N ARG A 161 -6.04 28.53 -5.16
CA ARG A 161 -5.25 27.32 -4.98
C ARG A 161 -3.95 27.65 -4.26
N ILE A 162 -3.61 26.85 -3.25
CA ILE A 162 -2.30 26.91 -2.63
C ILE A 162 -1.28 26.34 -3.63
N SER A 163 -0.29 27.16 -4.02
CA SER A 163 0.83 26.70 -4.85
C SER A 163 1.63 25.64 -4.10
N TRP A 164 2.14 24.65 -4.82
CA TRP A 164 2.95 23.57 -4.26
C TRP A 164 4.19 24.08 -3.51
N THR A 165 4.74 25.20 -3.98
CA THR A 165 5.86 25.89 -3.34
C THR A 165 5.59 26.31 -1.90
N TYR A 166 4.32 26.60 -1.56
CA TYR A 166 3.94 26.96 -0.20
C TYR A 166 4.23 25.84 0.81
N TRP A 167 3.96 24.58 0.45
CA TRP A 167 4.15 23.44 1.35
C TRP A 167 5.62 23.19 1.65
N PHE A 168 6.48 23.34 0.64
CA PHE A 168 7.93 23.20 0.80
C PHE A 168 8.58 24.33 1.62
N LEU A 169 7.87 25.42 1.88
CA LEU A 169 8.38 26.48 2.78
C LEU A 169 8.06 26.20 4.26
N LYS A 170 7.16 25.25 4.56
CA LYS A 170 6.77 24.92 5.94
C LYS A 170 7.72 23.90 6.56
N ILE A 171 8.33 24.23 7.70
CA ILE A 171 9.14 23.28 8.46
C ILE A 171 8.34 22.04 8.92
N LEU A 172 7.05 22.23 9.24
CA LEU A 172 6.14 21.17 9.67
C LEU A 172 5.95 20.09 8.59
N TYR A 173 6.00 20.48 7.30
CA TYR A 173 5.91 19.53 6.19
C TYR A 173 7.05 18.51 6.27
N TYR A 174 8.29 18.97 6.46
CA TYR A 174 9.46 18.10 6.56
C TYR A 174 9.44 17.19 7.79
N GLN A 175 8.93 17.69 8.93
CA GLN A 175 8.78 16.90 10.15
C GLN A 175 7.78 15.74 9.98
N VAL A 176 6.64 16.01 9.34
CA VAL A 176 5.66 14.96 9.04
C VAL A 176 6.18 14.02 7.95
N ALA A 177 6.85 14.55 6.93
CA ALA A 177 7.42 13.77 5.84
C ALA A 177 8.43 12.73 6.32
N ILE A 178 9.36 13.12 7.20
CA ILE A 178 10.35 12.16 7.72
C ILE A 178 9.70 11.07 8.59
N VAL A 179 8.72 11.43 9.43
CA VAL A 179 7.98 10.46 10.26
C VAL A 179 7.18 9.50 9.40
N TYR A 180 6.42 10.02 8.43
CA TYR A 180 5.63 9.21 7.49
C TYR A 180 6.52 8.27 6.68
N MET A 181 7.57 8.80 6.05
CA MET A 181 8.51 8.04 5.25
C MET A 181 9.20 6.95 6.07
N LEU A 182 9.72 7.25 7.26
CA LEU A 182 10.39 6.25 8.10
C LEU A 182 9.42 5.16 8.57
N THR A 183 8.19 5.53 8.92
CA THR A 183 7.13 4.56 9.27
C THR A 183 6.88 3.61 8.10
N ARG A 184 6.62 4.15 6.91
CA ARG A 184 6.38 3.36 5.72
C ARG A 184 7.58 2.51 5.33
N LEU A 185 8.80 3.02 5.52
CA LEU A 185 10.04 2.28 5.25
C LEU A 185 10.16 1.04 6.15
N VAL A 186 10.02 1.22 7.45
CA VAL A 186 10.06 0.13 8.44
C VAL A 186 9.03 -0.96 8.09
N LEU A 187 7.80 -0.54 7.80
CA LEU A 187 6.72 -1.46 7.47
C LEU A 187 6.97 -2.20 6.15
N ASN A 188 7.24 -1.47 5.07
CA ASN A 188 7.35 -2.04 3.72
C ASN A 188 8.59 -2.93 3.57
N VAL A 189 9.74 -2.52 4.12
CA VAL A 189 10.97 -3.31 4.04
C VAL A 189 10.82 -4.59 4.87
N SER A 190 10.32 -4.49 6.10
CA SER A 190 10.16 -5.68 6.93
C SER A 190 9.15 -6.66 6.34
N GLN A 191 8.02 -6.19 5.79
CA GLN A 191 7.07 -7.09 5.11
C GLN A 191 7.67 -7.76 3.87
N ALA A 192 8.53 -7.07 3.11
CA ALA A 192 9.18 -7.65 1.94
C ALA A 192 10.14 -8.80 2.30
N TYR A 193 10.80 -8.75 3.46
CA TYR A 193 11.77 -9.75 3.90
C TYR A 193 11.21 -10.81 4.85
N LEU A 194 10.02 -10.58 5.43
CA LEU A 194 9.44 -11.48 6.43
C LEU A 194 9.20 -12.90 5.89
N ALA A 195 8.78 -13.01 4.64
CA ALA A 195 8.57 -14.32 4.00
C ALA A 195 9.88 -15.11 3.85
N PHE A 196 10.97 -14.44 3.46
CA PHE A 196 12.30 -15.06 3.35
C PHE A 196 12.79 -15.51 4.72
N TYR A 197 12.65 -14.67 5.75
CA TYR A 197 13.01 -15.06 7.13
C TYR A 197 12.27 -16.33 7.62
N VAL A 198 10.96 -16.39 7.39
CA VAL A 198 10.12 -17.52 7.85
C VAL A 198 10.49 -18.83 7.14
N ILE A 199 10.84 -18.77 5.85
CA ILE A 199 11.13 -19.94 5.03
C ILE A 199 12.61 -20.33 5.11
N ASP A 200 13.51 -19.39 4.86
CA ASP A 200 14.94 -19.67 4.70
C ASP A 200 15.65 -19.75 6.06
N ASP A 201 15.36 -18.83 6.99
CA ASP A 201 16.04 -18.81 8.29
C ASP A 201 15.40 -19.77 9.31
N LEU A 202 14.06 -19.77 9.40
CA LEU A 202 13.33 -20.61 10.36
C LEU A 202 12.94 -21.99 9.84
N GLN A 203 13.06 -22.23 8.52
CA GLN A 203 12.74 -23.53 7.90
C GLN A 203 11.31 -24.00 8.19
N MET A 204 10.35 -23.06 8.22
CA MET A 204 8.94 -23.36 8.43
C MET A 204 8.27 -23.86 7.14
N ALA A 205 7.06 -24.41 7.29
CA ALA A 205 6.26 -24.85 6.16
C ALA A 205 5.97 -23.69 5.19
N GLN A 206 5.85 -24.00 3.90
CA GLN A 206 5.56 -23.02 2.84
C GLN A 206 4.24 -22.25 3.04
N SER A 207 3.30 -22.78 3.82
CA SER A 207 2.07 -22.06 4.20
C SER A 207 2.34 -20.85 5.10
N SER A 208 3.42 -20.88 5.89
CA SER A 208 3.76 -19.82 6.85
C SER A 208 4.09 -18.48 6.17
N LYS A 209 4.59 -18.50 4.93
CA LYS A 209 4.88 -17.27 4.16
C LYS A 209 3.65 -16.41 3.89
N ALA A 210 2.45 -17.00 3.89
CA ALA A 210 1.19 -16.30 3.72
C ALA A 210 0.50 -16.03 5.07
N LEU A 211 0.57 -16.99 6.00
CA LEU A 211 -0.09 -16.86 7.31
C LEU A 211 0.50 -15.75 8.18
N VAL A 212 1.82 -15.59 8.19
CA VAL A 212 2.52 -14.59 9.02
C VAL A 212 2.10 -13.16 8.61
N PRO A 213 2.19 -12.74 7.33
CA PRO A 213 1.64 -11.46 6.89
C PRO A 213 0.13 -11.31 7.15
N ALA A 214 -0.66 -12.38 6.94
CA ALA A 214 -2.11 -12.32 7.19
C ALA A 214 -2.43 -11.99 8.65
N ILE A 215 -1.72 -12.58 9.62
CA ILE A 215 -1.87 -12.28 11.04
C ILE A 215 -1.53 -10.81 11.34
N ILE A 216 -0.42 -10.30 10.78
CA ILE A 216 -0.02 -8.91 10.94
C ILE A 216 -1.11 -7.96 10.43
N TYR A 217 -1.64 -8.24 9.23
CA TYR A 217 -2.67 -7.42 8.60
C TYR A 217 -4.00 -7.45 9.37
N ILE A 218 -4.48 -8.64 9.75
CA ILE A 218 -5.72 -8.78 10.55
C ILE A 218 -5.58 -8.07 11.90
N CYS A 219 -4.46 -8.27 12.60
CA CYS A 219 -4.25 -7.62 13.89
C CYS A 219 -4.15 -6.10 13.74
N SER A 220 -3.38 -5.62 12.76
CA SER A 220 -3.26 -4.19 12.45
C SER A 220 -4.61 -3.57 12.11
N PHE A 221 -5.46 -4.30 11.39
CA PHE A 221 -6.82 -3.87 11.07
C PHE A 221 -7.68 -3.66 12.32
N VAL A 222 -7.76 -4.69 13.17
CA VAL A 222 -8.55 -4.63 14.41
C VAL A 222 -8.07 -3.48 15.30
N VAL A 223 -6.76 -3.35 15.50
CA VAL A 223 -6.19 -2.26 16.30
C VAL A 223 -6.48 -0.90 15.68
N SER A 224 -6.41 -0.77 14.35
CA SER A 224 -6.75 0.48 13.66
C SER A 224 -8.20 0.90 13.90
N ILE A 225 -9.15 -0.03 13.95
CA ILE A 225 -10.55 0.27 14.30
C ILE A 225 -10.65 0.78 15.74
N LEU A 226 -9.99 0.12 16.69
CA LEU A 226 -10.01 0.53 18.10
C LEU A 226 -9.44 1.94 18.29
N LEU A 227 -8.37 2.26 17.56
CA LEU A 227 -7.73 3.58 17.62
C LEU A 227 -8.62 4.71 17.03
N GLN A 228 -9.62 4.41 16.23
CA GLN A 228 -10.55 5.43 15.69
C GLN A 228 -11.49 6.01 16.76
N GLU A 229 -11.71 5.30 17.87
CA GLU A 229 -12.57 5.78 18.95
C GLU A 229 -11.87 6.80 19.86
N ILE A 230 -10.56 6.97 19.68
CA ILE A 230 -9.72 7.80 20.55
C ILE A 230 -9.71 9.24 20.05
N ALA A 231 -9.85 10.18 20.99
CA ALA A 231 -9.63 11.59 20.71
C ALA A 231 -8.13 11.87 20.51
N TRP A 232 -7.77 12.31 19.30
CA TRP A 232 -6.39 12.62 18.94
C TRP A 232 -6.01 14.03 19.38
N ASN A 233 -5.12 14.11 20.35
CA ASN A 233 -4.44 15.32 20.80
C ASN A 233 -2.96 15.21 20.41
N GLU A 234 -2.24 16.33 20.36
CA GLU A 234 -0.81 16.32 19.98
C GLU A 234 0.03 15.36 20.86
N GLN A 235 -0.25 15.33 22.16
CA GLN A 235 0.45 14.46 23.10
C GLN A 235 0.07 12.99 22.94
N SER A 236 -1.20 12.67 22.68
CA SER A 236 -1.61 11.27 22.46
C SER A 236 -1.02 10.74 21.15
N LEU A 237 -0.93 11.59 20.12
CA LEU A 237 -0.34 11.24 18.85
C LEU A 237 1.15 10.84 18.98
N LYS A 238 1.92 11.65 19.71
CA LYS A 238 3.32 11.35 20.04
C LYS A 238 3.45 10.10 20.92
N ALA A 239 2.57 9.92 21.91
CA ALA A 239 2.58 8.76 22.81
C ALA A 239 2.29 7.44 22.08
N TYR A 240 1.24 7.38 21.25
CA TYR A 240 0.91 6.17 20.49
C TYR A 240 1.98 5.84 19.43
N TYR A 241 2.53 6.85 18.75
CA TYR A 241 3.63 6.65 17.81
C TYR A 241 4.88 6.07 18.49
N THR A 242 5.28 6.64 19.63
CA THR A 242 6.46 6.17 20.39
C THR A 242 6.23 4.79 21.00
N ALA A 243 5.04 4.51 21.54
CA ALA A 243 4.67 3.18 22.03
C ALA A 243 4.74 2.13 20.91
N GLY A 244 4.21 2.45 19.72
CA GLY A 244 4.32 1.60 18.54
C GLY A 244 5.77 1.34 18.15
N GLY A 245 6.61 2.38 18.11
CA GLY A 245 8.04 2.25 17.79
C GLY A 245 8.82 1.39 18.78
N ILE A 246 8.58 1.55 20.09
CA ILE A 246 9.21 0.73 21.14
C ILE A 246 8.79 -0.74 21.00
N LEU A 247 7.48 -0.99 20.80
CA LEU A 247 6.96 -2.33 20.59
C LEU A 247 7.54 -2.97 19.34
N TRP A 248 7.72 -2.19 18.28
CA TRP A 248 8.32 -2.65 17.03
C TRP A 248 9.78 -3.09 17.22
N ILE A 249 10.59 -2.26 17.91
CA ILE A 249 11.98 -2.60 18.23
C ILE A 249 12.06 -3.86 19.08
N PHE A 250 11.17 -4.00 20.07
CA PHE A 250 11.09 -5.21 20.89
C PHE A 250 10.77 -6.46 20.06
N CYS A 251 9.84 -6.36 19.10
CA CYS A 251 9.55 -7.44 18.16
C CYS A 251 10.75 -7.77 17.27
N GLY A 252 11.47 -6.76 16.79
CA GLY A 252 12.68 -6.94 15.97
C GLY A 252 13.79 -7.69 16.73
N ILE A 253 14.04 -7.32 17.99
CA ILE A 253 14.99 -8.03 18.85
C ILE A 253 14.53 -9.47 19.08
N SER A 254 13.23 -9.67 19.33
CA SER A 254 12.66 -11.01 19.54
C SER A 254 12.82 -11.90 18.31
N ILE A 255 12.68 -11.36 17.10
CA ILE A 255 12.93 -12.07 15.84
C ILE A 255 14.40 -12.48 15.72
N ILE A 256 15.34 -11.55 15.94
CA ILE A 256 16.78 -11.82 15.80
C ILE A 256 17.24 -12.91 16.77
N LEU A 257 16.69 -12.92 17.99
CA LEU A 257 17.05 -13.89 19.03
C LEU A 257 16.29 -15.22 18.94
N LEU A 258 15.37 -15.37 17.97
CA LEU A 258 14.49 -16.53 17.93
C LEU A 258 15.20 -17.77 17.35
N PRO A 259 15.37 -18.86 18.12
CA PRO A 259 15.95 -20.09 17.59
C PRO A 259 14.95 -20.85 16.73
N ARG A 260 15.46 -21.63 15.75
CA ARG A 260 14.65 -22.49 14.87
C ARG A 260 13.71 -23.45 15.62
N SER A 261 14.13 -23.95 16.79
CA SER A 261 13.31 -24.84 17.62
C SER A 261 12.04 -24.19 18.16
N MET A 262 11.99 -22.86 18.22
CA MET A 262 10.87 -22.07 18.74
C MET A 262 10.20 -21.26 17.62
N SER A 263 10.25 -21.74 16.37
CA SER A 263 9.71 -21.04 15.19
C SER A 263 8.21 -20.73 15.28
N LEU A 264 7.44 -21.51 16.04
CA LEU A 264 6.00 -21.25 16.30
C LEU A 264 5.75 -19.89 16.98
N PHE A 265 6.72 -19.36 17.74
CA PHE A 265 6.57 -18.05 18.38
C PHE A 265 6.51 -16.89 17.39
N VAL A 266 6.93 -17.08 16.13
CA VAL A 266 6.76 -16.06 15.09
C VAL A 266 5.30 -15.66 14.91
N TYR A 267 4.35 -16.60 15.03
CA TYR A 267 2.93 -16.27 14.92
C TYR A 267 2.47 -15.34 16.04
N ALA A 268 2.97 -15.55 17.26
CA ALA A 268 2.70 -14.65 18.39
C ALA A 268 3.37 -13.28 18.19
N ILE A 269 4.64 -13.27 17.76
CA ILE A 269 5.36 -12.02 17.46
C ILE A 269 4.65 -11.22 16.35
N SER A 270 4.08 -11.91 15.35
CA SER A 270 3.33 -11.29 14.25
C SER A 270 2.11 -10.50 14.72
N ILE A 271 1.44 -10.95 15.79
CA ILE A 271 0.34 -10.19 16.40
C ILE A 271 0.88 -8.85 16.92
N PHE A 272 1.97 -8.86 17.68
CA PHE A 272 2.57 -7.64 18.23
C PHE A 272 3.12 -6.71 17.14
N ILE A 273 3.69 -7.26 16.06
CA ILE A 273 4.08 -6.47 14.88
C ILE A 273 2.85 -5.80 14.26
N GLY A 274 1.71 -6.51 14.15
CA GLY A 274 0.45 -5.92 13.69
C GLY A 274 -0.02 -4.75 14.56
N ILE A 275 0.04 -4.90 15.89
CA ILE A 275 -0.28 -3.81 16.84
C ILE A 275 0.66 -2.62 16.63
N ALA A 276 1.97 -2.85 16.57
CA ALA A 276 2.96 -1.80 16.37
C ALA A 276 2.76 -1.05 15.04
N ASN A 277 2.50 -1.78 13.96
CA ASN A 277 2.24 -1.22 12.63
C ASN A 277 1.01 -0.32 12.63
N ALA A 278 -0.08 -0.75 13.27
CA ALA A 278 -1.30 0.06 13.40
C ALA A 278 -1.04 1.35 14.19
N LEU A 279 -0.39 1.24 15.35
CA LEU A 279 -0.05 2.39 16.20
C LEU A 279 0.78 3.43 15.44
N MET A 280 1.85 3.01 14.78
CA MET A 280 2.71 3.91 14.02
C MET A 280 2.01 4.50 12.79
N THR A 281 1.30 3.68 12.01
CA THR A 281 0.66 4.14 10.76
C THR A 281 -0.51 5.08 11.03
N VAL A 282 -1.40 4.74 11.96
CA VAL A 282 -2.55 5.58 12.31
C VAL A 282 -2.06 6.92 12.87
N ALA A 283 -1.02 6.92 13.70
CA ALA A 283 -0.43 8.15 14.21
C ALA A 283 0.25 8.97 13.10
N ALA A 284 1.04 8.36 12.21
CA ALA A 284 1.70 9.06 11.11
C ALA A 284 0.70 9.72 10.14
N VAL A 285 -0.37 8.99 9.76
CA VAL A 285 -1.43 9.53 8.90
C VAL A 285 -2.24 10.63 9.64
N SER A 286 -2.40 10.51 10.95
CA SER A 286 -3.04 11.55 11.75
C SER A 286 -2.19 12.82 11.85
N MET A 287 -0.85 12.71 11.92
CA MET A 287 0.07 13.86 11.82
C MET A 287 -0.03 14.55 10.44
N GLN A 288 -0.17 13.77 9.37
CA GLN A 288 -0.42 14.28 8.01
C GLN A 288 -1.73 15.09 7.94
N ASN A 289 -2.80 14.63 8.58
CA ASN A 289 -4.03 15.41 8.65
C ASN A 289 -3.86 16.72 9.42
N VAL A 290 -3.09 16.71 10.51
CA VAL A 290 -2.79 17.94 11.28
C VAL A 290 -2.00 18.93 10.44
N LEU A 291 -1.07 18.47 9.59
CA LEU A 291 -0.33 19.32 8.65
C LEU A 291 -1.23 19.95 7.59
N ILE A 292 -2.15 19.17 7.02
CA ILE A 292 -3.11 19.65 6.01
C ILE A 292 -4.07 20.67 6.62
N GLY A 293 -4.55 20.42 7.85
CA GLY A 293 -5.45 21.30 8.56
C GLY A 293 -6.84 21.38 7.94
N GLN A 294 -7.50 22.53 8.04
CA GLN A 294 -8.89 22.72 7.58
C GLN A 294 -9.01 23.14 6.10
N ASP A 295 -7.89 23.56 5.51
CA ASP A 295 -7.80 24.02 4.13
C ASP A 295 -7.51 22.84 3.19
N LEU A 296 -8.54 22.43 2.45
CA LEU A 296 -8.47 21.31 1.51
C LEU A 296 -7.87 21.71 0.15
N ASN A 297 -7.46 22.96 -0.02
CA ASN A 297 -6.90 23.46 -1.27
C ASN A 297 -5.43 23.03 -1.39
N GLY A 298 -5.13 22.03 -2.23
CA GLY A 298 -3.75 21.57 -2.42
C GLY A 298 -3.34 20.41 -1.49
N CYS A 299 -4.29 19.71 -0.87
CA CYS A 299 -4.01 18.66 0.09
C CYS A 299 -3.77 17.28 -0.54
N ALA A 300 -4.31 17.02 -1.74
CA ALA A 300 -4.04 15.77 -2.45
C ALA A 300 -2.57 15.72 -2.90
N PHE A 301 -1.98 16.86 -3.26
CA PHE A 301 -0.56 16.98 -3.51
C PHE A 301 0.29 16.65 -2.29
N VAL A 302 -0.08 17.16 -1.10
CA VAL A 302 0.64 16.84 0.13
C VAL A 302 0.62 15.33 0.37
N CYS A 303 -0.54 14.68 0.25
CA CYS A 303 -0.63 13.23 0.34
C CYS A 303 0.25 12.52 -0.72
N GLY A 304 0.15 12.94 -1.98
CA GLY A 304 0.92 12.37 -3.08
C GLY A 304 2.43 12.55 -2.93
N SER A 305 2.89 13.69 -2.43
CA SER A 305 4.32 13.97 -2.21
C SER A 305 4.91 13.21 -1.03
N LEU A 306 4.16 13.07 0.07
CA LEU A 306 4.53 12.19 1.19
C LEU A 306 4.64 10.74 0.73
N SER A 307 3.67 10.28 -0.06
CA SER A 307 3.63 8.95 -0.67
C SER A 307 4.55 8.79 -1.89
N PHE A 308 5.32 9.81 -2.27
CA PHE A 308 6.44 9.66 -3.21
C PHE A 308 7.74 9.44 -2.45
N LEU A 309 7.94 10.20 -1.37
CA LEU A 309 9.14 10.10 -0.54
C LEU A 309 9.29 8.70 0.06
N ASP A 310 8.19 8.10 0.52
CA ASP A 310 8.23 6.73 1.04
C ASP A 310 8.54 5.70 -0.07
N LYS A 311 7.93 5.76 -1.25
CA LYS A 311 8.12 4.79 -2.34
C LYS A 311 9.54 4.84 -2.90
N ILE A 312 10.09 6.03 -3.10
CA ILE A 312 11.48 6.19 -3.53
C ILE A 312 12.44 5.70 -2.45
N SER A 313 12.20 6.04 -1.19
CA SER A 313 13.03 5.57 -0.07
C SER A 313 12.99 4.05 0.09
N CYS A 314 11.80 3.45 0.01
CA CYS A 314 11.60 2.00 0.02
C CYS A 314 12.28 1.34 -1.18
N GLY A 315 12.08 1.87 -2.38
CA GLY A 315 12.68 1.33 -3.61
C GLY A 315 14.20 1.34 -3.57
N LEU A 316 14.81 2.44 -3.10
CA LEU A 316 16.26 2.54 -2.94
C LEU A 316 16.78 1.57 -1.88
N THR A 317 16.13 1.49 -0.72
CA THR A 317 16.53 0.60 0.37
C THR A 317 16.44 -0.86 -0.05
N LEU A 318 15.35 -1.26 -0.69
CA LEU A 318 15.18 -2.62 -1.22
C LEU A 318 16.21 -2.95 -2.29
N PHE A 319 16.53 -2.01 -3.19
CA PHE A 319 17.57 -2.20 -4.20
C PHE A 319 18.94 -2.43 -3.57
N VAL A 320 19.30 -1.62 -2.57
CA VAL A 320 20.56 -1.76 -1.84
C VAL A 320 20.62 -3.12 -1.13
N LEU A 321 19.56 -3.50 -0.39
CA LEU A 321 19.50 -4.79 0.31
C LEU A 321 19.59 -5.99 -0.65
N GLN A 322 18.88 -5.93 -1.79
CA GLN A 322 18.94 -6.96 -2.83
C GLN A 322 20.36 -7.07 -3.42
N SER A 323 21.03 -5.94 -3.64
CA SER A 323 22.40 -5.94 -4.17
C SER A 323 23.40 -6.61 -3.22
N PHE A 324 23.18 -6.54 -1.90
CA PHE A 324 23.99 -7.27 -0.93
C PHE A 324 23.67 -8.76 -0.95
N HIS A 325 22.38 -9.14 -0.94
CA HIS A 325 21.98 -10.54 -0.97
C HIS A 325 22.54 -11.28 -2.20
N SER A 326 22.38 -10.71 -3.40
CA SER A 326 22.91 -11.32 -4.64
C SER A 326 24.43 -11.48 -4.62
N LYS A 327 25.17 -10.55 -4.02
CA LYS A 327 26.64 -10.67 -3.88
C LYS A 327 27.03 -11.83 -2.97
N PHE A 328 26.30 -12.04 -1.87
CA PHE A 328 26.57 -13.15 -0.96
C PHE A 328 26.26 -14.50 -1.62
N THR A 329 25.13 -14.65 -2.30
CA THR A 329 24.77 -15.90 -2.99
C THR A 329 25.83 -16.30 -4.03
N VAL A 330 26.31 -15.34 -4.84
CA VAL A 330 27.36 -15.59 -5.84
C VAL A 330 28.70 -15.98 -5.18
N ILE A 331 29.05 -15.38 -4.04
CA ILE A 331 30.29 -15.74 -3.32
C ILE A 331 30.20 -17.15 -2.74
N TYR A 332 29.04 -17.56 -2.21
CA TYR A 332 28.83 -18.91 -1.69
C TYR A 332 28.86 -19.97 -2.81
N GLU A 333 28.22 -19.71 -3.95
CA GLU A 333 28.29 -20.62 -5.11
C GLU A 333 29.72 -20.78 -5.65
N LEU A 334 30.54 -19.72 -5.60
CA LEU A 334 31.96 -19.76 -6.00
C LEU A 334 32.88 -20.42 -4.95
N LEU A 335 32.45 -20.53 -3.69
CA LEU A 335 33.20 -21.21 -2.63
C LEU A 335 32.84 -22.71 -2.55
N GLU A 336 31.69 -23.12 -3.06
CA GLU A 336 31.27 -24.53 -3.18
C GLU A 336 31.63 -25.19 -4.53
N SER A 337 32.11 -24.41 -5.52
CA SER A 337 32.57 -24.91 -6.84
C SER A 337 34.07 -25.19 -6.89
#